data_AF-A0A2C6CWZ5-F1
#
_entry.id   AF-A0A2C6CWZ5-F1
#
_cell.length_a   1.000
_cell.length_b   1.000
_cell.length_c   1.000
_cell.angle_alpha   90.00
_cell.angle_beta   90.00
_cell.angle_gamma   90.00
#
_symmetry.space_group_name_H-M   'P 1'
#
loop_
_entity.id
_entity.type
_entity.pdbx_description
1 polymer ?
#
loop_
_entity_poly.entity_id
_entity_poly.type
_entity_poly.pdbx_seq_one_letter_code
_entity_poly.pdbx_strand_id
1 'polypeptide(L)'
;MLPADFRYSGITTAFEHKPILAYVINRHGRQHKCFSRNTAINKLAHIMTQAAFDLIKKPSHLPDERVQMDGYIAHRRGEVLPEYWRCHKRAVRRIRLLLNKNVK
;
A
#
# COMPACT_ATOMS: atom_id res chain seq x y z
N MET A 1 32.33 -17.14 32.20
CA MET A 1 30.97 -17.72 32.34
C MET A 1 30.06 -16.58 32.74
N LEU A 2 29.14 -16.14 31.87
CA LEU A 2 28.24 -15.02 32.17
C LEU A 2 27.17 -15.45 33.19
N PRO A 3 26.73 -14.55 34.11
CA PRO A 3 25.73 -14.87 35.13
C PRO A 3 24.40 -15.34 34.51
N ALA A 4 23.71 -16.25 35.21
CA ALA A 4 22.51 -16.98 34.73
C ALA A 4 21.30 -16.07 34.44
N ASP A 5 21.34 -14.86 34.98
CA ASP A 5 20.34 -13.81 34.93
C ASP A 5 20.40 -12.98 33.63
N PHE A 6 21.43 -13.20 32.79
CA PHE A 6 21.47 -12.69 31.42
C PHE A 6 20.62 -13.52 30.44
N ARG A 7 19.97 -14.60 30.91
CA ARG A 7 19.37 -15.59 30.02
C ARG A 7 18.11 -15.15 29.27
N TYR A 8 17.46 -14.05 29.62
CA TYR A 8 16.40 -13.48 28.79
C TYR A 8 16.29 -11.97 29.04
N SER A 9 17.11 -11.19 28.33
CA SER A 9 16.79 -9.77 28.17
C SER A 9 15.41 -9.66 27.50
N GLY A 10 14.59 -8.65 27.84
CA GLY A 10 13.29 -8.45 27.19
C GLY A 10 13.39 -8.33 25.66
N ILE A 11 14.58 -8.00 25.15
CA ILE A 11 14.89 -7.95 23.72
C ILE A 11 14.93 -9.35 23.10
N THR A 12 15.54 -10.32 23.79
CA THR A 12 15.62 -11.73 23.34
C THR A 12 14.26 -12.43 23.28
N THR A 13 13.29 -12.02 24.11
CA THR A 13 11.89 -12.50 23.99
C THR A 13 11.06 -11.70 22.97
N ALA A 14 11.35 -10.41 22.77
CA ALA A 14 10.58 -9.56 21.86
C ALA A 14 11.00 -9.68 20.37
N PHE A 15 12.22 -10.16 20.09
CA PHE A 15 12.75 -10.24 18.73
C PHE A 15 12.65 -11.66 18.18
N GLU A 16 11.71 -11.87 17.24
CA GLU A 16 11.49 -13.16 16.60
C GLU A 16 11.59 -13.04 15.07
N HIS A 17 12.42 -13.88 14.46
CA HIS A 17 12.50 -13.99 13.00
C HIS A 17 11.62 -15.14 12.51
N LYS A 18 10.46 -14.78 11.92
CA LYS A 18 9.55 -15.75 11.29
C LYS A 18 9.62 -15.61 9.76
N PRO A 19 9.82 -16.71 9.01
CA PRO A 19 9.66 -16.71 7.56
C PRO A 19 8.18 -16.56 7.20
N ILE A 20 7.70 -15.31 7.08
CA ILE A 20 6.31 -15.00 6.73
C ILE A 20 6.17 -14.91 5.22
N LEU A 21 5.08 -15.46 4.69
CA LEU A 21 4.72 -15.32 3.28
C LEU A 21 4.55 -13.84 2.91
N ALA A 22 5.35 -13.38 1.94
CA ALA A 22 5.22 -12.06 1.36
C ALA A 22 4.74 -12.14 -0.10
N TYR A 23 3.70 -11.39 -0.42
CA TYR A 23 3.28 -11.13 -1.78
C TYR A 23 4.16 -10.04 -2.38
N VAL A 24 4.89 -10.36 -3.44
CA VAL A 24 5.74 -9.41 -4.15
C VAL A 24 4.99 -8.84 -5.34
N ILE A 25 4.90 -7.52 -5.41
CA ILE A 25 4.33 -6.79 -6.54
C ILE A 25 5.49 -6.10 -7.25
N ASN A 26 5.57 -6.28 -8.57
CA ASN A 26 6.50 -5.53 -9.41
C ASN A 26 5.75 -5.03 -10.65
N ARG A 27 5.59 -3.72 -10.77
CA ARG A 27 4.89 -3.11 -11.91
C ARG A 27 5.25 -1.63 -12.06
N HIS A 28 5.41 -1.17 -13.31
CA HIS A 28 5.70 0.24 -13.65
C HIS A 28 6.91 0.80 -12.88
N GLY A 29 7.98 0.01 -12.76
CA GLY A 29 9.22 0.39 -12.04
C GLY A 29 9.08 0.43 -10.52
N ARG A 30 7.92 0.06 -9.95
CA ARG A 30 7.67 0.04 -8.51
C ARG A 30 7.64 -1.39 -8.00
N GLN A 31 8.37 -1.65 -6.91
CA GLN A 31 8.38 -2.93 -6.21
C GLN A 31 7.86 -2.76 -4.78
N HIS A 32 6.95 -3.65 -4.35
CA HIS A 32 6.46 -3.67 -2.97
C HIS A 32 6.33 -5.11 -2.46
N LYS A 33 6.67 -5.31 -1.18
CA LYS A 33 6.36 -6.53 -0.43
C LYS A 33 5.12 -6.28 0.42
N CYS A 34 4.15 -7.18 0.37
CA CYS A 34 2.88 -7.08 1.09
C CYS A 34 2.63 -8.36 1.86
N PHE A 35 2.17 -8.25 3.11
CA PHE A 35 1.95 -9.41 3.97
C PHE A 35 0.54 -10.00 3.86
N SER A 36 -0.32 -9.42 3.02
CA SER A 36 -1.65 -9.98 2.72
C SER A 36 -1.95 -9.92 1.23
N ARG A 37 -2.69 -10.92 0.74
CA ARG A 37 -3.13 -10.99 -0.66
C ARG A 37 -3.98 -9.79 -1.04
N ASN A 38 -4.90 -9.38 -0.16
CA ASN A 38 -5.80 -8.27 -0.44
C ASN A 38 -5.04 -6.93 -0.49
N THR A 39 -4.09 -6.71 0.43
CA THR A 39 -3.20 -5.53 0.37
C THR A 39 -2.41 -5.54 -0.93
N ALA A 40 -1.90 -6.70 -1.34
CA ALA A 40 -1.13 -6.81 -2.56
C ALA A 40 -1.96 -6.44 -3.81
N ILE A 41 -3.18 -6.97 -3.91
CA ILE A 41 -4.11 -6.66 -5.01
C ILE A 41 -4.45 -5.16 -5.04
N ASN A 42 -4.77 -4.57 -3.88
CA ASN A 42 -5.11 -3.15 -3.80
C ASN A 42 -3.91 -2.25 -4.16
N LYS A 43 -2.71 -2.61 -3.72
CA LYS A 43 -1.48 -1.88 -4.03
C LYS A 43 -1.12 -1.98 -5.52
N LEU A 44 -1.25 -3.16 -6.13
CA LEU A 44 -1.08 -3.34 -7.57
C LEU A 44 -2.11 -2.52 -8.36
N ALA A 45 -3.39 -2.57 -7.97
CA ALA A 45 -4.45 -1.77 -8.59
C ALA A 45 -4.17 -0.26 -8.50
N HIS A 46 -3.68 0.21 -7.36
CA HIS A 46 -3.26 1.60 -7.18
C HIS A 46 -2.12 1.99 -8.15
N ILE A 47 -1.07 1.17 -8.25
CA ILE A 47 0.05 1.43 -9.16
C ILE A 47 -0.43 1.51 -10.61
N MET A 48 -1.28 0.57 -11.04
CA MET A 48 -1.85 0.57 -12.39
C MET A 48 -2.77 1.77 -12.64
N THR A 49 -3.58 2.14 -11.65
CA THR A 49 -4.52 3.28 -11.76
C THR A 49 -3.75 4.60 -11.83
N GLN A 50 -2.74 4.77 -10.98
CA GLN A 50 -1.90 5.96 -10.98
C GLN A 50 -1.15 6.09 -12.31
N ALA A 51 -0.54 5.01 -12.82
CA ALA A 51 0.14 5.03 -14.10
C ALA A 51 -0.79 5.44 -15.26
N ALA A 52 -2.04 5.00 -15.25
CA ALA A 52 -3.02 5.41 -16.26
C ALA A 52 -3.39 6.90 -16.15
N PHE A 53 -3.53 7.43 -14.93
CA PHE A 53 -3.82 8.85 -14.68
C PHE A 53 -2.63 9.74 -15.06
N ASP A 54 -1.42 9.31 -14.72
CA ASP A 54 -0.17 9.99 -15.06
C ASP A 54 0.00 10.09 -16.59
N LEU A 55 -0.31 9.01 -17.31
CA LEU A 55 -0.25 8.97 -18.78
C LEU A 55 -1.13 10.03 -19.44
N ILE A 56 -2.33 10.25 -18.91
CA ILE A 56 -3.28 11.25 -19.42
C ILE A 56 -3.15 12.61 -18.73
N LYS A 57 -2.11 12.81 -17.89
CA LYS A 57 -1.87 14.02 -17.11
C LYS A 57 -3.08 14.47 -16.27
N LYS A 58 -3.88 13.51 -15.79
CA LYS A 58 -5.06 13.79 -14.95
C LYS A 58 -4.68 13.65 -13.47
N PRO A 59 -5.01 14.63 -12.60
CA PRO A 59 -4.77 14.50 -11.18
C PRO A 59 -5.61 13.36 -10.58
N SER A 60 -5.09 12.68 -9.56
CA SER A 60 -5.81 11.62 -8.84
C SER A 60 -6.66 12.13 -7.67
N HIS A 61 -6.40 13.34 -7.21
CA HIS A 61 -7.06 13.99 -6.08
C HIS A 61 -7.56 15.37 -6.50
N LEU A 62 -8.52 15.91 -5.75
CA LEU A 62 -8.81 17.33 -5.73
C LEU A 62 -7.57 18.12 -5.27
N PRO A 63 -7.48 19.42 -5.60
CA PRO A 63 -6.41 20.27 -5.08
C PRO A 63 -6.36 20.25 -3.54
N ASP A 64 -5.16 20.38 -2.99
CA ASP A 64 -4.98 20.50 -1.55
C ASP A 64 -5.52 21.85 -1.06
N GLU A 65 -6.21 21.84 0.08
CA GLU A 65 -6.83 23.02 0.67
C GLU A 65 -5.98 23.55 1.83
N ARG A 66 -5.82 24.87 1.90
CA ARG A 66 -5.21 25.52 3.07
C ARG A 66 -6.27 25.68 4.14
N VAL A 67 -6.03 25.07 5.30
CA VAL A 67 -6.95 25.09 6.44
C VAL A 67 -6.24 25.74 7.61
N GLN A 68 -6.88 26.74 8.23
CA GLN A 68 -6.36 27.34 9.46
C GLN A 68 -6.79 26.46 10.64
N MET A 69 -5.81 25.99 11.41
CA MET A 69 -6.00 25.22 12.63
C MET A 69 -5.23 25.91 13.75
N ASP A 70 -5.90 26.29 14.83
CA ASP A 70 -5.31 26.80 16.09
C ASP A 70 -4.06 27.69 15.89
N GLY A 71 -4.18 28.72 15.04
CA GLY A 71 -3.12 29.72 14.83
C GLY A 71 -2.05 29.36 13.80
N TYR A 72 -2.09 28.18 13.16
CA TYR A 72 -1.20 27.80 12.06
C TYR A 72 -1.96 27.41 10.78
N ILE A 73 -1.26 27.52 9.65
CA ILE A 73 -1.78 27.10 8.34
C ILE A 73 -1.37 25.64 8.10
N ALA A 74 -2.36 24.75 8.05
CA ALA A 74 -2.18 23.37 7.62
C ALA A 74 -2.62 23.20 6.16
N HIS A 75 -2.01 22.23 5.45
CA HIS A 75 -2.47 21.81 4.13
C HIS A 75 -3.25 20.51 4.27
N ARG A 76 -4.56 20.57 4.03
CA ARG A 76 -5.43 19.40 3.96
C ARG A 76 -5.32 18.81 2.56
N ARG A 77 -4.96 17.53 2.49
CA ARG A 77 -4.92 16.81 1.22
C ARG A 77 -6.32 16.75 0.60
N GLY A 78 -6.43 17.09 -0.68
CA GLY A 78 -7.70 17.01 -1.40
C GLY A 78 -8.20 15.56 -1.51
N GLU A 79 -9.51 15.38 -1.58
CA GLU A 79 -10.12 14.06 -1.67
C GLU A 79 -9.75 13.34 -2.99
N VAL A 80 -9.70 12.00 -2.95
CA VAL A 80 -9.47 11.19 -4.15
C VAL A 80 -10.66 11.34 -5.10
N LEU A 81 -10.38 11.61 -6.38
CA LEU A 81 -11.43 11.80 -7.38
C LEU A 81 -12.31 10.53 -7.54
N PRO A 82 -13.64 10.67 -7.70
CA PRO A 82 -14.53 9.53 -7.95
C PRO A 82 -14.12 8.69 -9.18
N GLU A 83 -13.59 9.31 -10.22
CA GLU A 83 -13.06 8.61 -11.41
C GLU A 83 -11.88 7.71 -11.06
N TYR A 84 -11.02 8.17 -10.15
CA TYR A 84 -9.88 7.39 -9.68
C TYR A 84 -10.36 6.13 -8.95
N TRP A 85 -11.32 6.28 -8.03
CA TRP A 85 -11.93 5.14 -7.35
C TRP A 85 -12.62 4.16 -8.31
N ARG A 86 -13.33 4.68 -9.32
CA ARG A 86 -13.95 3.83 -10.34
C ARG A 86 -12.89 3.04 -11.13
N CYS A 87 -11.80 3.68 -11.55
CA CYS A 87 -10.71 3.02 -12.24
C CYS A 87 -10.02 1.97 -11.35
N HIS A 88 -9.73 2.33 -10.10
CA HIS A 88 -9.14 1.44 -9.10
C HIS A 88 -9.99 0.19 -8.85
N LYS A 89 -11.29 0.34 -8.62
CA LYS A 89 -12.22 -0.78 -8.42
C LYS A 89 -12.26 -1.71 -9.63
N ARG A 90 -12.22 -1.18 -10.87
CA ARG A 90 -12.12 -1.99 -12.09
C ARG A 90 -10.82 -2.78 -12.14
N ALA A 91 -9.69 -2.15 -11.81
CA ALA A 91 -8.39 -2.80 -11.76
C ALA A 91 -8.37 -3.93 -10.72
N VAL A 92 -8.88 -3.70 -9.50
CA VAL A 92 -9.02 -4.73 -8.46
C VAL A 92 -9.85 -5.91 -8.96
N ARG A 93 -11.02 -5.65 -9.57
CA ARG A 93 -11.88 -6.70 -10.13
C ARG A 93 -11.14 -7.51 -11.19
N ARG A 94 -10.43 -6.84 -12.11
CA ARG A 94 -9.68 -7.49 -13.19
C ARG A 94 -8.55 -8.36 -12.65
N ILE A 95 -7.78 -7.86 -11.69
CA ILE A 95 -6.70 -8.62 -11.04
C ILE A 95 -7.25 -9.88 -10.39
N ARG A 96 -8.33 -9.77 -9.60
CA ARG A 96 -8.97 -10.93 -8.96
C ARG A 96 -9.43 -11.97 -9.98
N LEU A 97 -10.07 -11.55 -11.08
CA LEU A 97 -10.49 -12.46 -12.15
C LEU A 97 -9.30 -13.18 -12.80
N LEU A 98 -8.21 -12.48 -13.09
CA LEU A 98 -7.01 -13.09 -13.68
C LEU A 98 -6.35 -14.08 -12.74
N LEU A 99 -6.19 -13.71 -11.46
CA LEU A 99 -5.61 -14.60 -10.46
C LEU A 99 -6.47 -15.85 -10.22
N ASN A 100 -7.79 -15.76 -10.35
CA ASN A 100 -8.68 -16.92 -10.19
C ASN A 100 -8.70 -17.83 -11.44
N LYS A 101 -8.47 -17.27 -12.64
CA LYS A 101 -8.37 -18.05 -13.88
C LYS A 101 -7.12 -18.92 -13.95
N ASN A 102 -6.04 -18.50 -13.30
CA ASN A 102 -4.75 -19.18 -13.31
C ASN A 102 -4.65 -20.32 -12.26
N VAL A 103 -5.76 -20.73 -11.64
CA VAL A 103 -5.81 -21.85 -10.68
C VAL A 103 -6.39 -23.12 -11.34
N LYS A 104 -6.13 -23.32 -12.63
CA LYS A 104 -6.48 -24.55 -13.37
C LYS A 104 -5.23 -25.33 -13.72
#